data_AF-V5I700-F1
#
_entry.id   AF-V5I700-F1
#
_cell.length_a   1.000
_cell.length_b   1.000
_cell.length_c   1.000
_cell.angle_alpha   90.00
_cell.angle_beta   90.00
_cell.angle_gamma   90.00
#
_symmetry.space_group_name_H-M   'P 1'
#
loop_
_entity.id
_entity.type
_entity.pdbx_description
1 polymer ?
#
loop_
_entity_poly.entity_id
_entity_poly.type
_entity_poly.pdbx_seq_one_letter_code
_entity_poly.pdbx_strand_id
1 'polypeptide(L)'
;YKILGNMFHLVKFFTKRFNFEGYSSIYKRRTGEKTDGCAIYYKTDLIQLVEHTSVEYFQPDISVLNRDNIGLIAKFSPKLHPTREFVIATTHLLYNPRRQDVRLAQVQLLLTEIERISYNAQSEGNYLPVILMGDLNST
;
A
#
# COMPACT_ATOMS: atom_id res chain seq x y z
N TYR A 1 9.62 1.96 10.28
CA TYR A 1 9.45 1.03 9.14
C TYR A 1 10.41 -0.13 9.33
N LYS A 2 9.92 -1.37 9.35
CA LYS A 2 10.76 -2.56 9.62
C LYS A 2 10.37 -3.66 8.64
N ILE A 3 11.27 -3.98 7.72
CA ILE A 3 11.14 -5.11 6.80
C ILE A 3 11.39 -6.37 7.63
N LEU A 4 10.41 -7.25 7.74
CA LEU A 4 10.51 -8.45 8.58
C LEU A 4 10.06 -9.67 7.77
N GLY A 5 11.04 -10.51 7.42
CA GLY A 5 10.80 -11.82 6.83
C GLY A 5 10.07 -12.75 7.80
N ASN A 6 9.22 -13.61 7.23
CA ASN A 6 8.25 -14.51 7.88
C ASN A 6 7.08 -13.80 8.59
N MET A 7 6.13 -13.32 7.78
CA MET A 7 5.18 -12.28 8.18
C MET A 7 3.85 -12.79 8.77
N PHE A 8 3.50 -14.08 8.70
CA PHE A 8 2.20 -14.53 9.22
C PHE A 8 2.09 -14.45 10.75
N HIS A 9 3.11 -14.91 11.47
CA HIS A 9 3.19 -14.76 12.93
C HIS A 9 3.46 -13.32 13.34
N LEU A 10 4.19 -12.59 12.50
CA LEU A 10 4.66 -11.25 12.79
C LEU A 10 3.57 -10.20 12.60
N VAL A 11 2.78 -10.30 11.54
CA VAL A 11 1.54 -9.53 11.37
C VAL A 11 0.58 -9.85 12.50
N LYS A 12 0.34 -11.12 12.83
CA LYS A 12 -0.50 -11.46 13.99
C LYS A 12 0.03 -10.84 15.30
N PHE A 13 1.34 -10.85 15.53
CA PHE A 13 1.96 -10.25 16.70
C PHE A 13 1.78 -8.72 16.71
N PHE A 14 2.14 -8.04 15.62
CA PHE A 14 2.04 -6.59 15.51
C PHE A 14 0.60 -6.11 15.51
N THR A 15 -0.30 -6.76 14.76
CA THR A 15 -1.74 -6.48 14.80
C THR A 15 -2.27 -6.63 16.21
N LYS A 16 -1.97 -7.72 16.95
CA LYS A 16 -2.44 -7.86 18.33
C LYS A 16 -1.89 -6.75 19.24
N ARG A 17 -0.60 -6.44 19.14
CA ARG A 17 0.06 -5.40 19.96
C ARG A 17 -0.46 -4.00 19.65
N PHE A 18 -0.61 -3.67 18.37
CA PHE A 18 -1.06 -2.35 17.91
C PHE A 18 -2.56 -2.16 18.11
N ASN A 19 -3.37 -3.21 17.98
CA ASN A 19 -4.79 -3.17 18.34
C ASN A 19 -4.96 -2.81 19.82
N PHE A 20 -4.14 -3.38 20.71
CA PHE A 20 -4.14 -3.01 22.12
C PHE A 20 -3.78 -1.53 22.36
N GLU A 21 -3.01 -0.92 21.45
CA GLU A 21 -2.65 0.49 21.49
C GLU A 21 -3.61 1.39 20.69
N GLY A 22 -4.79 0.90 20.29
CA GLY A 22 -5.79 1.70 19.56
C GLY A 22 -5.44 1.95 18.09
N TYR A 23 -4.66 1.08 17.48
CA TYR A 23 -4.51 1.04 16.02
C TYR A 23 -5.47 0.03 15.40
N SER A 24 -5.87 0.30 14.16
CA SER A 24 -6.41 -0.70 13.24
C SER A 24 -5.41 -0.95 12.12
N SER A 25 -5.60 -2.02 11.34
CA SER A 25 -4.69 -2.40 10.27
C SER A 25 -5.38 -2.92 9.02
N ILE A 26 -4.81 -2.59 7.86
CA ILE A 26 -5.12 -3.22 6.58
C ILE A 26 -3.89 -4.05 6.19
N TYR A 27 -4.08 -5.28 5.73
CA TYR A 27 -3.00 -6.16 5.31
C TYR A 27 -3.31 -6.83 3.98
N LYS A 28 -2.34 -6.82 3.07
CA LYS A 28 -2.36 -7.59 1.83
C LYS A 28 -1.13 -8.48 1.77
N ARG A 29 -1.35 -9.80 1.75
CA ARG A 29 -0.31 -10.77 1.41
C ARG A 29 0.00 -10.70 -0.09
N ARG A 30 1.25 -10.91 -0.45
CA ARG A 30 1.65 -11.13 -1.84
C ARG A 30 0.95 -12.35 -2.43
N THR A 31 0.80 -12.37 -3.75
CA THR A 31 0.22 -13.51 -4.48
C THR A 31 1.14 -14.72 -4.45
N GLY A 32 0.61 -15.89 -4.86
CA GLY A 32 1.35 -17.16 -4.84
C GLY A 32 1.65 -17.68 -3.43
N GLU A 33 2.76 -18.41 -3.32
CA GLU A 33 3.20 -19.09 -2.07
C GLU A 33 4.01 -18.18 -1.14
N LYS A 34 3.96 -16.86 -1.34
CA LYS A 34 4.73 -15.91 -0.53
C LYS A 34 4.12 -15.73 0.86
N THR A 35 5.00 -15.58 1.86
CA THR A 35 4.63 -15.41 3.27
C THR A 35 4.70 -13.95 3.72
N ASP A 36 5.15 -13.04 2.84
CA ASP A 36 5.24 -11.59 3.03
C ASP A 36 4.15 -10.82 2.23
N GLY A 37 4.16 -9.48 2.30
CA GLY A 37 3.02 -8.60 2.01
C GLY A 37 3.26 -7.15 2.46
N CYS A 38 2.20 -6.35 2.48
CA CYS A 38 2.21 -4.97 2.98
C CYS A 38 1.10 -4.78 4.02
N ALA A 39 1.37 -3.93 5.01
CA ALA A 39 0.39 -3.54 6.01
C ALA A 39 0.40 -2.02 6.21
N ILE A 40 -0.78 -1.45 6.42
CA ILE A 40 -0.96 -0.06 6.88
C ILE A 40 -1.61 -0.13 8.26
N TYR A 41 -0.96 0.45 9.26
CA TYR A 41 -1.49 0.59 10.62
C TYR A 41 -1.84 2.05 10.88
N TYR A 42 -3.00 2.31 11.47
CA TYR A 42 -3.47 3.67 11.72
C TYR A 42 -4.19 3.81 13.06
N LYS A 43 -3.99 4.94 13.76
CA LYS A 43 -4.66 5.26 15.03
C LYS A 43 -6.14 5.52 14.78
N THR A 44 -7.01 4.69 15.35
CA THR A 44 -8.45 4.82 15.15
C THR A 44 -9.04 6.09 15.75
N ASP A 45 -8.36 6.70 16.73
CA ASP A 45 -8.83 7.95 17.36
C ASP A 45 -8.45 9.20 16.58
N LEU A 46 -7.55 9.09 15.60
CA LEU A 46 -7.09 10.22 14.78
C LEU A 46 -7.72 10.21 13.39
N ILE A 47 -7.79 9.04 12.75
CA ILE A 47 -8.24 8.92 11.36
C ILE A 47 -9.18 7.73 11.18
N GLN A 48 -10.11 7.85 10.24
CA GLN A 48 -11.01 6.78 9.81
C GLN A 48 -10.63 6.30 8.41
N LEU A 49 -10.73 4.99 8.18
CA LEU A 49 -10.56 4.39 6.87
C LEU A 49 -11.83 4.63 6.04
N VAL A 50 -11.69 5.25 4.86
CA VAL A 50 -12.79 5.51 3.93
C VAL A 50 -12.92 4.37 2.93
N GLU A 51 -11.83 4.05 2.25
CA GLU A 51 -11.73 2.92 1.32
C GLU A 51 -10.28 2.44 1.19
N HIS A 52 -10.08 1.24 0.67
CA HIS A 52 -8.76 0.73 0.35
C HIS A 52 -8.80 -0.22 -0.85
N THR A 53 -7.66 -0.36 -1.50
CA THR A 53 -7.46 -1.24 -2.64
C THR A 53 -6.05 -1.83 -2.60
N SER A 54 -5.83 -2.95 -3.28
CA SER A 54 -4.51 -3.53 -3.47
C SER A 54 -4.20 -3.70 -4.94
N VAL A 55 -2.95 -3.48 -5.32
CA VAL A 55 -2.46 -3.72 -6.68
C VAL A 55 -1.68 -5.02 -6.69
N GLU A 56 -2.11 -5.99 -7.50
CA GLU A 56 -1.32 -7.18 -7.79
C GLU A 56 -0.53 -6.93 -9.07
N TYR A 57 0.80 -6.95 -8.97
CA TYR A 57 1.64 -6.62 -10.12
C TYR A 57 1.83 -7.79 -11.08
N PHE A 58 1.48 -9.01 -10.69
CA PHE A 58 1.52 -10.14 -11.60
C PHE A 58 0.37 -10.02 -12.62
N GLN A 59 0.71 -9.98 -13.90
CA GLN A 59 -0.22 -9.91 -15.03
C GLN A 59 0.12 -11.05 -16.00
N PRO A 60 -0.69 -12.12 -16.09
CA PRO A 60 -0.36 -13.35 -16.83
C PRO A 60 0.07 -13.12 -18.28
N ASP A 61 -0.55 -12.14 -18.94
CA ASP A 61 -0.35 -11.85 -20.36
C ASP A 61 0.75 -10.81 -20.64
N ILE A 62 1.39 -10.28 -19.58
CA ILE A 62 2.42 -9.25 -19.70
C ILE A 62 3.74 -9.78 -19.14
N SER A 63 4.65 -10.15 -20.05
CA SER A 63 5.92 -10.83 -19.73
C SER A 63 6.81 -10.09 -18.71
N VAL A 64 6.82 -8.76 -18.73
CA VAL A 64 7.58 -7.93 -17.78
C VAL A 64 6.94 -7.94 -16.38
N LEU A 65 5.63 -8.13 -16.27
CA LEU A 65 4.85 -8.13 -15.04
C LEU A 65 4.63 -9.56 -14.53
N ASN A 66 5.71 -10.30 -14.34
CA ASN A 66 5.68 -11.71 -13.96
C ASN A 66 6.12 -11.98 -12.52
N ARG A 67 5.82 -11.05 -11.59
CA ARG A 67 6.24 -11.13 -10.19
C ARG A 67 5.09 -10.82 -9.24
N ASP A 68 4.99 -11.63 -8.18
CA ASP A 68 3.98 -11.55 -7.12
C ASP A 68 4.16 -10.39 -6.13
N ASN A 69 4.86 -9.33 -6.52
CA ASN A 69 4.94 -8.12 -5.70
C ASN A 69 3.55 -7.44 -5.69
N ILE A 70 3.26 -6.67 -4.64
CA ILE A 70 1.97 -6.01 -4.46
C ILE A 70 2.14 -4.56 -3.99
N GLY A 71 1.10 -3.75 -4.22
CA GLY A 71 0.89 -2.46 -3.58
C GLY A 71 -0.37 -2.48 -2.70
N LEU A 72 -0.41 -1.65 -1.67
CA LEU A 72 -1.57 -1.43 -0.82
C LEU A 72 -1.83 0.06 -0.69
N ILE A 73 -3.05 0.48 -0.98
CA ILE A 73 -3.45 1.89 -0.99
C ILE A 73 -4.71 2.06 -0.16
N ALA A 74 -4.76 3.09 0.69
CA ALA A 74 -5.87 3.37 1.56
C ALA A 74 -6.16 4.87 1.63
N LYS A 75 -7.43 5.23 1.50
CA LYS A 75 -7.95 6.58 1.68
C LYS A 75 -8.42 6.74 3.12
N PHE A 76 -7.99 7.82 3.75
CA PHE A 76 -8.33 8.14 5.12
C PHE A 76 -8.97 9.52 5.22
N SER A 77 -9.82 9.67 6.23
CA SER A 77 -10.43 10.93 6.62
C SER A 77 -10.03 11.25 8.06
N PRO A 78 -9.48 12.43 8.37
CA PRO A 78 -9.19 12.84 9.75
C PRO A 78 -10.49 13.00 10.55
N LYS A 79 -10.53 12.48 11.78
CA LYS A 79 -11.74 12.61 12.63
C LYS A 79 -12.07 14.06 12.98
N LEU A 80 -11.04 14.90 13.18
CA LEU A 80 -11.23 16.32 13.50
C LEU A 80 -11.66 17.16 12.29
N HIS A 81 -11.27 16.74 11.08
CA HIS A 81 -11.56 17.46 9.83
C HIS A 81 -11.96 16.48 8.72
N PRO A 82 -13.20 15.95 8.73
CA PRO A 82 -13.60 14.85 7.85
C PRO A 82 -13.49 15.14 6.36
N THR A 83 -13.55 16.42 5.96
CA THR A 83 -13.41 16.85 4.56
C THR A 83 -11.97 16.89 4.05
N ARG A 84 -10.97 16.75 4.94
CA ARG A 84 -9.53 16.78 4.60
C ARG A 84 -8.99 15.38 4.37
N GLU A 85 -9.63 14.65 3.46
CA GLU A 85 -9.21 13.30 3.10
C GLU A 85 -7.81 13.27 2.48
N PHE A 86 -7.14 12.13 2.61
CA PHE A 86 -5.82 11.90 2.04
C PHE A 86 -5.61 10.42 1.75
N VAL A 87 -4.62 10.12 0.92
CA VAL A 87 -4.29 8.75 0.49
C VAL A 87 -2.93 8.35 1.04
N ILE A 88 -2.83 7.14 1.57
CA ILE A 88 -1.56 6.48 1.86
C ILE A 88 -1.40 5.30 0.90
N ALA A 89 -0.27 5.24 0.22
CA ALA A 89 0.14 4.09 -0.58
C ALA A 89 1.43 3.48 -0.01
N THR A 90 1.53 2.16 -0.01
CA THR A 90 2.75 1.43 0.35
C THR A 90 2.99 0.26 -0.59
N THR A 91 4.24 0.01 -0.94
CA THR A 91 4.64 -1.04 -1.88
C THR A 91 5.95 -1.69 -1.46
N HIS A 92 6.21 -2.90 -1.96
CA HIS A 92 7.52 -3.53 -1.94
C HIS A 92 7.82 -4.01 -3.36
N LEU A 93 8.60 -3.21 -4.10
CA LEU A 93 8.95 -3.50 -5.49
C LEU A 93 9.93 -4.67 -5.60
N LEU A 94 10.09 -5.20 -6.82
CA LEU A 94 11.06 -6.27 -7.09
C LEU A 94 12.48 -5.86 -6.66
N TYR A 95 13.13 -6.69 -5.85
CA TYR A 95 14.50 -6.48 -5.38
C TYR A 95 15.58 -6.57 -6.48
N ASN A 96 15.39 -7.44 -7.49
CA ASN A 96 16.44 -7.77 -8.45
C ASN A 96 16.99 -6.51 -9.15
N PRO A 97 18.26 -6.12 -8.91
CA PRO A 97 18.81 -4.86 -9.39
C PRO A 97 18.87 -4.81 -10.92
N ARG A 98 18.95 -5.96 -11.60
CA ARG A 98 18.99 -6.07 -13.07
C ARG A 98 17.62 -5.93 -13.74
N ARG A 99 16.54 -5.81 -12.97
CA ARG A 99 15.16 -5.77 -13.48
C ARG A 99 14.49 -4.42 -13.23
N GLN A 100 15.12 -3.35 -13.70
CA GLN A 100 14.56 -1.99 -13.67
C GLN A 100 13.27 -1.90 -14.50
N ASP A 101 13.21 -2.61 -15.62
CA ASP A 101 12.02 -2.80 -16.46
C ASP A 101 10.80 -3.23 -15.63
N VAL A 102 10.96 -4.24 -14.77
CA VAL A 102 9.88 -4.73 -13.91
C VAL A 102 9.49 -3.68 -12.87
N ARG A 103 10.48 -3.04 -12.23
CA ARG A 103 10.21 -2.02 -11.20
C ARG A 103 9.45 -0.84 -11.79
N LEU A 104 9.82 -0.37 -12.99
CA LEU A 104 9.11 0.70 -13.68
C LEU A 104 7.67 0.29 -14.04
N ALA A 105 7.46 -0.91 -14.56
CA ALA A 105 6.12 -1.41 -14.86
C ALA A 105 5.26 -1.54 -13.57
N GLN A 106 5.85 -1.98 -12.46
CA GLN A 106 5.18 -2.05 -11.16
C GLN A 106 4.81 -0.66 -10.63
N VAL A 107 5.73 0.31 -10.74
CA VAL A 107 5.47 1.71 -10.37
C VAL A 107 4.34 2.29 -11.22
N GLN A 108 4.31 2.00 -12.51
CA GLN A 108 3.24 2.45 -13.39
C GLN A 108 1.88 1.95 -12.91
N LEU A 109 1.73 0.65 -12.64
CA LEU A 109 0.48 0.11 -12.10
C LEU A 109 0.09 0.73 -10.75
N LEU A 110 1.06 0.94 -9.87
CA LEU A 110 0.82 1.58 -8.57
C LEU A 110 0.34 3.02 -8.74
N LEU A 111 0.99 3.81 -9.59
CA LEU A 111 0.64 5.20 -9.83
C LEU A 111 -0.73 5.34 -10.51
N THR A 112 -1.09 4.45 -11.44
CA THR A 112 -2.43 4.41 -12.04
C THR A 112 -3.51 4.16 -10.98
N GLU A 113 -3.29 3.25 -10.03
CA GLU A 113 -4.27 3.00 -8.98
C GLU A 113 -4.31 4.13 -7.94
N ILE A 114 -3.17 4.78 -7.65
CA ILE A 114 -3.10 5.98 -6.82
C ILE A 114 -3.89 7.13 -7.46
N GLU A 115 -3.72 7.37 -8.75
CA GLU A 115 -4.47 8.38 -9.50
C GLU A 115 -5.98 8.12 -9.38
N ARG A 116 -6.41 6.87 -9.64
CA ARG A 116 -7.82 6.48 -9.56
C ARG A 116 -8.43 6.74 -8.17
N ILE A 117 -7.74 6.34 -7.10
CA ILE A 117 -8.29 6.47 -5.73
C ILE A 117 -8.14 7.89 -5.18
N SER A 118 -7.13 8.65 -5.61
CA SER A 118 -6.91 10.03 -5.16
C SER A 118 -7.78 11.04 -5.89
N TYR A 119 -8.34 10.70 -7.06
CA TYR A 119 -9.24 11.59 -7.79
C TYR A 119 -10.47 11.96 -6.95
N ASN A 120 -10.70 13.27 -6.82
CA ASN A 120 -11.84 13.85 -6.13
C ASN A 120 -12.29 15.11 -6.87
N ALA A 121 -13.40 15.01 -7.61
CA ALA A 121 -13.95 16.13 -8.38
C ALA A 121 -14.41 17.33 -7.53
N GLN A 122 -14.52 17.16 -6.21
CA GLN A 122 -14.94 18.21 -5.28
C GLN A 122 -13.75 18.94 -4.62
N SER A 123 -12.51 18.46 -4.80
CA SER A 123 -11.33 19.08 -4.21
C SER A 123 -10.67 20.10 -5.14
N GLU A 124 -10.10 21.15 -4.56
CA GLU A 124 -9.26 22.10 -5.29
C GLU A 124 -8.04 21.35 -5.87
N GLY A 125 -7.90 21.34 -7.20
CA GLY A 125 -6.87 20.54 -7.90
C GLY A 125 -7.26 19.11 -8.27
N ASN A 126 -8.52 18.70 -8.07
CA ASN A 126 -9.11 17.40 -8.47
C ASN A 126 -8.50 16.14 -7.83
N TYR A 127 -7.49 16.27 -6.97
CA TYR A 127 -6.81 15.14 -6.34
C TYR A 127 -6.58 15.38 -4.85
N LEU A 128 -6.72 14.32 -4.06
CA LEU A 128 -6.37 14.29 -2.65
C LEU A 128 -4.83 14.27 -2.46
N PRO A 129 -4.32 14.81 -1.35
CA PRO A 129 -2.93 14.62 -0.96
C PRO A 129 -2.56 13.13 -0.86
N VAL A 130 -1.41 12.76 -1.43
CA VAL A 130 -0.92 11.37 -1.43
C VAL A 130 0.39 11.28 -0.65
N ILE A 131 0.49 10.32 0.26
CA ILE A 131 1.72 9.90 0.91
C ILE A 131 2.10 8.53 0.34
N LEU A 132 3.13 8.50 -0.51
CA LEU A 132 3.69 7.26 -1.04
C LEU A 132 4.87 6.81 -0.18
N MET A 133 4.77 5.61 0.36
CA MET A 133 5.80 4.94 1.15
C MET A 133 6.18 3.60 0.51
N GLY A 134 7.22 2.96 1.05
CA GLY A 134 7.53 1.58 0.70
C GLY A 134 9.01 1.35 0.43
N ASP A 135 9.32 0.12 0.05
CA ASP A 135 10.64 -0.29 -0.42
C ASP A 135 10.65 -0.32 -1.95
N LEU A 136 11.30 0.67 -2.55
CA LEU A 136 11.42 0.79 -4.00
C LEU A 136 12.58 -0.04 -4.57
N ASN A 137 13.48 -0.54 -3.74
CA ASN A 137 14.68 -1.29 -4.12
C ASN A 137 15.57 -0.60 -5.19
N SER A 138 15.52 0.74 -5.28
CA SER A 138 16.23 1.56 -6.26
C SER A 138 17.18 2.55 -5.58
N THR A 139 18.35 2.78 -6.19
CA THR A 139 19.42 3.68 -5.73
C THR A 139 19.72 4.74 -6.78
#